data_AF-A0A067FD47-F1
#
_entry.id   AF-A0A067FD47-F1
#
_cell.length_a   1.000
_cell.length_b   1.000
_cell.length_c   1.000
_cell.angle_alpha   90.00
_cell.angle_beta   90.00
_cell.angle_gamma   90.00
#
_symmetry.space_group_name_H-M   'P 1'
#
loop_
_entity.id
_entity.type
_entity.pdbx_description
1 polymer ?
#
loop_
_entity_poly.entity_id
_entity_poly.type
_entity_poly.pdbx_seq_one_letter_code
_entity_poly.pdbx_strand_id
1 'polypeptide(L)'
;VIDYKTQQNRLFPLLASAYAFRFVGLKSLTTTATADGIEECRKLCGGHGYLCSSGLPELFAVYVPACTYEGDNIVLLLQVARFLMKTVSQLGYGNMPVGTTTYMGRAEQLMQCHCGVQKAEDWLNPSAILEAFEARAIRMSVACAQNLSKFTNQEEGFAELAADLVEAAVAHCQLIVVSKFIEKLQQDIPGKGVKPILEILCHIYALHLVHKHLGDFVSTGCITAKQASLANEQLRSLYSQVFTCVK
;
A
#
# COMPACT_ATOMS: atom_id res chain seq x y z
N VAL A 1 -29.87 17.53 -13.89
CA VAL A 1 -29.49 16.13 -14.27
C VAL A 1 -28.89 15.37 -13.09
N ILE A 2 -28.06 16.00 -12.26
CA ILE A 2 -27.51 15.38 -11.04
C ILE A 2 -28.57 15.13 -9.95
N ASP A 3 -29.76 15.74 -10.04
CA ASP A 3 -30.89 15.50 -9.11
C ASP A 3 -31.60 14.16 -9.35
N TYR A 4 -31.37 13.51 -10.49
CA TYR A 4 -31.95 12.20 -10.76
C TYR A 4 -31.22 11.14 -9.94
N LYS A 5 -31.95 10.38 -9.11
CA LYS A 5 -31.40 9.27 -8.30
C LYS A 5 -30.61 8.25 -9.14
N THR A 6 -31.00 8.04 -10.40
CA THR A 6 -30.28 7.17 -11.35
C THR A 6 -28.90 7.72 -11.74
N GLN A 7 -28.75 9.04 -11.83
CA GLN A 7 -27.46 9.70 -12.09
C GLN A 7 -26.60 9.76 -10.83
N GLN A 8 -27.21 10.02 -9.67
CA GLN A 8 -26.56 9.97 -8.36
C GLN A 8 -25.97 8.59 -8.06
N ASN A 9 -26.72 7.52 -8.32
CA ASN A 9 -26.25 6.15 -8.13
C ASN A 9 -25.08 5.76 -9.06
N ARG A 10 -24.92 6.44 -10.20
CA ARG A 10 -23.78 6.21 -11.11
C ARG A 10 -22.55 7.03 -10.73
N LEU A 11 -22.76 8.28 -10.32
CA LEU A 11 -21.66 9.22 -10.06
C LEU A 11 -21.12 9.14 -8.62
N PHE A 12 -21.99 9.04 -7.62
CA PHE A 12 -21.57 9.12 -6.21
C PHE A 12 -20.68 7.96 -5.75
N PRO A 13 -20.85 6.71 -6.21
CA PRO A 13 -19.89 5.64 -5.91
C PRO A 13 -18.50 5.87 -6.53
N LEU A 14 -18.45 6.45 -7.74
CA LEU A 14 -17.20 6.82 -8.40
C LEU A 14 -16.50 7.97 -7.67
N LEU A 15 -17.25 8.95 -7.19
CA LEU A 15 -16.72 10.05 -6.39
C LEU A 15 -16.24 9.55 -5.01
N ALA A 16 -17.02 8.69 -4.34
CA ALA A 16 -16.67 8.13 -3.04
C ALA A 16 -15.41 7.25 -3.12
N SER A 17 -15.26 6.43 -4.16
CA SER A 17 -14.03 5.65 -4.39
C SER A 17 -12.83 6.54 -4.72
N ALA A 18 -13.00 7.57 -5.55
CA ALA A 18 -11.94 8.52 -5.83
C ALA A 18 -11.50 9.29 -4.57
N TYR A 19 -12.44 9.71 -3.73
CA TYR A 19 -12.15 10.43 -2.49
C TYR A 19 -11.46 9.55 -1.45
N ALA A 20 -12.03 8.37 -1.16
CA ALA A 20 -11.48 7.44 -0.18
C ALA A 20 -10.05 6.98 -0.54
N PHE A 21 -9.80 6.64 -1.81
CA PHE A 21 -8.51 6.06 -2.18
C PHE A 21 -7.45 7.08 -2.58
N ARG A 22 -7.82 8.05 -3.42
CA ARG A 22 -6.84 8.93 -4.05
C ARG A 22 -6.44 10.10 -3.16
N PHE A 23 -7.36 10.57 -2.31
CA PHE A 23 -7.13 11.72 -1.46
C PHE A 23 -6.90 11.33 0.00
N VAL A 24 -7.70 10.43 0.55
CA VAL A 24 -7.71 10.13 1.99
C VAL A 24 -6.64 9.09 2.37
N GLY A 25 -6.66 7.91 1.76
CA GLY A 25 -5.71 6.82 2.06
C GLY A 25 -4.26 7.14 1.67
N LEU A 26 -4.05 7.71 0.48
CA LEU A 26 -2.72 8.12 0.01
C LEU A 26 -2.14 9.27 0.83
N LYS A 27 -2.96 10.24 1.26
CA LYS A 27 -2.48 11.30 2.17
C LYS A 27 -1.98 10.69 3.45
N SER A 28 -2.79 9.85 4.11
CA SER A 28 -2.41 9.23 5.38
C SER A 28 -1.12 8.40 5.26
N LEU A 29 -1.02 7.55 4.23
CA LEU A 29 0.16 6.72 4.00
C LEU A 29 1.41 7.57 3.73
N THR A 30 1.32 8.56 2.83
CA THR A 30 2.48 9.34 2.41
C THR A 30 2.94 10.34 3.46
N THR A 31 2.02 10.99 4.20
CA THR A 31 2.41 11.90 5.28
C THR A 31 3.03 11.16 6.46
N THR A 32 2.48 10.00 6.83
CA THR A 32 3.08 9.16 7.88
C THR A 32 4.49 8.71 7.46
N ALA A 33 4.61 8.12 6.26
CA ALA A 33 5.90 7.64 5.76
C ALA A 33 6.94 8.76 5.61
N THR A 34 6.52 9.97 5.23
CA THR A 34 7.43 11.11 5.08
C THR A 34 7.84 11.69 6.42
N ALA A 35 6.93 11.80 7.40
CA ALA A 35 7.27 12.26 8.74
C ALA A 35 8.29 11.32 9.40
N ASP A 36 8.04 10.01 9.33
CA ASP A 36 8.97 8.99 9.82
C ASP A 36 10.30 9.05 9.06
N GLY A 37 10.26 9.23 7.74
CA GLY A 37 11.43 9.34 6.88
C GLY A 37 12.31 10.56 7.19
N ILE A 38 11.72 11.72 7.46
CA ILE A 38 12.46 12.94 7.83
C ILE A 38 13.20 12.71 9.16
N GLU A 39 12.52 12.12 10.15
CA GLU A 39 13.13 11.83 11.45
C GLU A 39 14.22 10.74 11.34
N GLU A 40 14.03 9.74 10.48
CA GLU A 40 15.05 8.74 10.21
C GLU A 40 16.30 9.36 9.53
N CYS A 41 16.11 10.25 8.56
CA CYS A 41 17.20 11.03 7.97
C CYS A 41 17.98 11.83 9.03
N ARG A 42 17.28 12.44 10.00
CA ARG A 42 17.91 13.15 11.12
C ARG A 42 18.78 12.22 11.96
N LYS A 43 18.30 11.02 12.28
CA LYS A 43 19.04 10.00 13.03
C LYS A 43 20.26 9.48 12.25
N LEU A 44 20.14 9.30 10.94
CA LEU A 44 21.23 8.87 10.07
C LEU A 44 22.40 9.87 10.03
N CYS A 45 22.15 11.15 10.29
CA CYS A 45 23.19 12.17 10.45
C CYS A 45 23.89 12.17 11.83
N GLY A 46 23.55 11.22 12.72
CA GLY A 46 24.16 11.09 14.04
C GLY A 46 24.01 12.34 14.92
N GLY A 47 25.03 12.63 15.73
CA GLY A 47 25.01 13.81 16.61
C GLY A 47 24.88 15.15 15.88
N HIS A 48 25.42 15.25 14.67
CA HIS A 48 25.31 16.48 13.86
C HIS A 48 23.89 16.72 13.34
N GLY A 49 23.10 15.65 13.14
CA GLY A 49 21.67 15.77 12.81
C GLY A 49 20.82 16.37 13.94
N TYR A 50 21.33 16.44 15.17
CA TYR A 50 20.63 17.12 16.27
C TYR A 50 20.73 18.65 16.19
N LEU A 51 21.79 19.18 15.57
CA LEU A 51 22.00 20.62 15.49
C LEU A 51 20.97 21.26 14.55
N CYS A 52 20.42 22.42 14.93
CA CYS A 52 19.51 23.18 14.06
C CYS A 52 20.17 23.57 12.73
N SER A 53 21.50 23.69 12.69
CA SER A 53 22.26 23.94 11.45
C SER A 53 22.14 22.81 10.42
N SER A 54 21.70 21.61 10.80
CA SER A 54 21.39 20.53 9.86
C SER A 54 20.08 20.74 9.09
N GLY A 55 19.19 21.63 9.57
CA GLY A 55 17.86 21.88 8.99
C GLY A 55 16.82 20.77 9.18
N LEU A 56 17.23 19.55 9.55
CA LEU A 56 16.34 18.40 9.69
C LEU A 56 15.36 18.50 10.88
N PRO A 57 15.75 19.02 12.07
CA PRO A 57 14.80 19.22 13.17
C PRO A 57 13.66 20.18 12.81
N GLU A 58 13.97 21.29 12.13
CA GLU A 58 12.98 22.28 11.69
C GLU A 58 12.08 21.70 10.59
N LEU A 59 12.67 20.97 9.64
CA LEU A 59 11.92 20.27 8.59
C LEU A 59 10.90 19.28 9.18
N PHE A 60 11.28 18.50 10.20
CA PHE A 60 10.35 17.60 10.87
C PHE A 60 9.23 18.36 11.58
N ALA A 61 9.59 19.42 12.33
CA ALA A 61 8.64 20.22 13.10
C ALA A 61 7.58 20.90 12.20
N VAL A 62 7.97 21.39 11.02
CA VAL A 62 7.03 22.01 10.08
C VAL A 62 6.20 20.98 9.31
N TYR A 63 6.72 19.76 9.13
CA TYR A 63 6.06 18.73 8.34
C TYR A 63 5.06 17.89 9.15
N VAL A 64 5.37 17.55 10.41
CA VAL A 64 4.53 16.64 11.23
C VAL A 64 3.05 17.05 11.35
N PRO A 65 2.67 18.36 11.34
CA PRO A 65 1.25 18.74 11.33
C PRO A 65 0.47 18.20 10.12
N ALA A 66 1.15 17.83 9.03
CA ALA A 66 0.52 17.20 7.86
C ALA A 66 -0.13 15.84 8.16
N CYS A 67 0.23 15.21 9.27
CA CYS A 67 -0.43 13.98 9.74
C CYS A 67 -1.78 14.26 10.43
N THR A 68 -2.08 15.53 10.76
CA THR A 68 -3.26 15.92 11.54
C THR A 68 -4.17 16.90 10.80
N TYR A 69 -3.62 17.90 10.09
CA TYR A 69 -4.45 18.79 9.28
C TYR A 69 -5.08 18.02 8.10
N GLU A 70 -6.21 18.52 7.59
CA GLU A 70 -7.01 17.85 6.54
C GLU A 70 -7.53 16.45 6.93
N GLY A 71 -7.56 16.16 8.24
CA GLY A 71 -8.05 14.92 8.82
C GLY A 71 -6.93 14.07 9.42
N ASP A 72 -7.18 13.56 10.61
CA ASP A 72 -6.27 12.63 11.31
C ASP A 72 -6.01 11.37 10.47
N ASN A 73 -4.75 11.00 10.35
CA ASN A 73 -4.32 9.90 9.49
C ASN A 73 -5.01 8.55 9.80
N ILE A 74 -5.30 8.24 11.07
CA ILE A 74 -6.00 7.00 11.45
C ILE A 74 -7.48 7.09 11.08
N VAL A 75 -8.13 8.23 11.35
CA VAL A 75 -9.53 8.46 10.94
C VAL A 75 -9.68 8.33 9.43
N LEU A 76 -8.73 8.86 8.66
CA LEU A 76 -8.70 8.74 7.20
C LEU A 76 -8.54 7.26 6.75
N LEU A 77 -7.65 6.49 7.38
CA LEU A 77 -7.50 5.06 7.08
C LEU A 77 -8.75 4.25 7.44
N LEU A 78 -9.46 4.60 8.52
CA LEU A 78 -10.73 3.96 8.88
C LEU A 78 -11.82 4.22 7.83
N GLN A 79 -11.82 5.38 7.16
CA GLN A 79 -12.74 5.63 6.04
C GLN A 79 -12.44 4.70 4.85
N VAL A 80 -11.15 4.48 4.55
CA VAL A 80 -10.72 3.50 3.55
C VAL A 80 -11.16 2.10 3.96
N ALA A 81 -10.97 1.72 5.22
CA ALA A 81 -11.38 0.42 5.72
C ALA A 81 -12.89 0.19 5.58
N ARG A 82 -13.74 1.18 5.92
CA ARG A 82 -15.21 1.10 5.69
C ARG A 82 -15.54 0.86 4.22
N PHE A 83 -14.85 1.54 3.31
CA PHE A 83 -15.03 1.33 1.89
C PHE A 83 -14.62 -0.10 1.47
N LEU A 84 -13.50 -0.60 1.96
CA LEU A 84 -13.02 -1.96 1.66
C LEU A 84 -14.01 -3.01 2.17
N MET A 85 -14.53 -2.88 3.40
CA MET A 85 -15.53 -3.80 3.95
C MET A 85 -16.81 -3.82 3.11
N LYS A 86 -17.27 -2.64 2.66
CA LYS A 86 -18.42 -2.53 1.75
C LYS A 86 -18.15 -3.16 0.38
N THR A 87 -16.92 -3.06 -0.13
CA THR A 87 -16.54 -3.67 -1.41
C THR A 87 -16.51 -5.20 -1.28
N VAL A 88 -15.92 -5.71 -0.20
CA VAL A 88 -15.86 -7.16 0.07
C VAL A 88 -17.25 -7.77 0.23
N SER A 89 -18.18 -7.09 0.91
CA SER A 89 -19.55 -7.59 1.04
C SER A 89 -20.31 -7.60 -0.30
N GLN A 90 -19.92 -6.76 -1.27
CA GLN A 90 -20.52 -6.72 -2.60
C GLN A 90 -19.98 -7.79 -3.56
N LEU A 91 -18.84 -8.42 -3.27
CA LEU A 91 -18.23 -9.45 -4.13
C LEU A 91 -19.16 -10.66 -4.33
N GLY A 92 -19.93 -11.03 -3.31
CA GLY A 92 -20.89 -12.15 -3.39
C GLY A 92 -22.14 -11.87 -4.24
N TYR A 93 -22.41 -10.60 -4.59
CA TYR A 93 -23.61 -10.19 -5.33
C TYR A 93 -23.37 -9.98 -6.85
N GLY A 94 -22.18 -10.35 -7.35
CA GLY A 94 -21.86 -10.26 -8.79
C GLY A 94 -21.53 -8.85 -9.29
N ASN A 95 -21.37 -7.87 -8.39
CA ASN A 95 -20.92 -6.53 -8.76
C ASN A 95 -19.40 -6.53 -8.93
N MET A 96 -18.94 -6.32 -10.17
CA MET A 96 -17.52 -6.24 -10.47
C MET A 96 -16.91 -4.94 -9.93
N PRO A 97 -15.90 -5.01 -9.05
CA PRO A 97 -15.21 -3.83 -8.55
C PRO A 97 -14.46 -3.10 -9.68
N VAL A 98 -14.47 -1.77 -9.64
CA VAL A 98 -13.83 -0.92 -10.65
C VAL A 98 -12.73 -0.06 -10.05
N GLY A 99 -11.72 0.29 -10.85
CA GLY A 99 -10.63 1.18 -10.44
C GLY A 99 -9.58 0.46 -9.59
N THR A 100 -9.22 1.06 -8.45
CA THR A 100 -8.16 0.53 -7.57
C THR A 100 -8.54 -0.77 -6.88
N THR A 101 -9.83 -1.15 -6.85
CA THR A 101 -10.30 -2.42 -6.27
C THR A 101 -10.57 -3.52 -7.29
N THR A 102 -10.27 -3.32 -8.58
CA THR A 102 -10.51 -4.33 -9.62
C THR A 102 -9.85 -5.68 -9.31
N TYR A 103 -8.70 -5.69 -8.63
CA TYR A 103 -8.06 -6.93 -8.18
C TYR A 103 -8.95 -7.78 -7.26
N MET A 104 -9.87 -7.16 -6.50
CA MET A 104 -10.81 -7.87 -5.62
C MET A 104 -11.81 -8.72 -6.40
N GLY A 105 -12.06 -8.42 -7.68
CA GLY A 105 -12.88 -9.28 -8.55
C GLY A 105 -12.24 -10.64 -8.82
N ARG A 106 -10.92 -10.77 -8.63
CA ARG A 106 -10.16 -12.03 -8.74
C ARG A 106 -9.94 -12.67 -7.37
N ALA A 107 -10.78 -12.36 -6.37
CA ALA A 107 -10.59 -12.83 -4.99
C ALA A 107 -10.42 -14.35 -4.92
N GLU A 108 -11.24 -15.15 -5.62
CA GLU A 108 -11.12 -16.62 -5.58
C GLU A 108 -9.73 -17.12 -6.02
N GLN A 109 -9.19 -16.54 -7.09
CA GLN A 109 -7.86 -16.88 -7.61
C GLN A 109 -6.76 -16.43 -6.65
N LEU A 110 -6.83 -15.19 -6.16
CA LEU A 110 -5.86 -14.63 -5.22
C LEU A 110 -5.90 -15.33 -3.86
N MET A 111 -7.05 -15.89 -3.47
CA MET A 111 -7.20 -16.67 -2.24
C MET A 111 -6.52 -18.05 -2.34
N GLN A 112 -6.25 -18.53 -3.54
CA GLN A 112 -5.57 -19.81 -3.82
C GLN A 112 -4.21 -19.63 -4.52
N CYS A 113 -3.72 -18.39 -4.64
CA CYS A 113 -2.48 -18.13 -5.36
C CYS A 113 -1.30 -18.80 -4.70
N HIS A 114 -0.35 -19.22 -5.54
CA HIS A 114 0.96 -19.70 -5.13
C HIS A 114 1.97 -18.91 -5.93
N CYS A 115 2.84 -18.19 -5.24
CA CYS A 115 3.88 -17.40 -5.88
C CYS A 115 4.81 -18.32 -6.67
N GLY A 116 5.02 -18.04 -7.95
CA GLY A 116 5.89 -18.83 -8.84
C GLY A 116 7.39 -18.56 -8.67
N VAL A 117 7.79 -17.71 -7.72
CA VAL A 117 9.19 -17.30 -7.52
C VAL A 117 10.06 -18.49 -7.08
N GLN A 118 11.13 -18.75 -7.82
CA GLN A 118 12.12 -19.78 -7.50
C GLN A 118 13.52 -19.22 -7.28
N LYS A 119 13.83 -18.05 -7.85
CA LYS A 119 15.11 -17.35 -7.75
C LYS A 119 14.92 -15.90 -7.35
N ALA A 120 15.99 -15.25 -6.91
CA ALA A 120 15.96 -13.85 -6.46
C ALA A 120 15.55 -12.90 -7.59
N GLU A 121 15.95 -13.18 -8.83
CA GLU A 121 15.64 -12.33 -9.99
C GLU A 121 14.16 -12.36 -10.38
N ASP A 122 13.43 -13.41 -10.02
CA ASP A 122 12.00 -13.54 -10.32
C ASP A 122 11.19 -12.44 -9.60
N TRP A 123 11.71 -11.89 -8.49
CA TRP A 123 11.13 -10.74 -7.80
C TRP A 123 11.24 -9.43 -8.59
N LEU A 124 12.04 -9.37 -9.65
CA LEU A 124 12.05 -8.24 -10.58
C LEU A 124 10.89 -8.28 -11.57
N ASN A 125 10.12 -9.36 -11.61
CA ASN A 125 8.95 -9.42 -12.46
C ASN A 125 7.81 -8.59 -11.83
N PRO A 126 7.32 -7.53 -12.50
CA PRO A 126 6.25 -6.70 -11.96
C PRO A 126 4.97 -7.48 -11.69
N SER A 127 4.67 -8.52 -12.47
CA SER A 127 3.47 -9.34 -12.24
C SER A 127 3.54 -10.13 -10.94
N ALA A 128 4.72 -10.65 -10.58
CA ALA A 128 4.92 -11.39 -9.34
C ALA A 128 4.78 -10.47 -8.11
N ILE A 129 5.32 -9.25 -8.19
CA ILE A 129 5.13 -8.23 -7.15
C ILE A 129 3.64 -7.88 -7.02
N LEU A 130 2.96 -7.58 -8.13
CA LEU A 130 1.55 -7.18 -8.08
C LEU A 130 0.68 -8.29 -7.50
N GLU A 131 0.84 -9.52 -7.94
CA GLU A 131 0.08 -10.67 -7.42
C GLU A 131 0.30 -10.84 -5.90
N ALA A 132 1.54 -10.71 -5.42
CA ALA A 132 1.86 -10.76 -4.00
C ALA A 132 1.13 -9.67 -3.18
N PHE A 133 1.14 -8.42 -3.64
CA PHE A 133 0.50 -7.31 -2.93
C PHE A 133 -1.03 -7.37 -3.04
N GLU A 134 -1.58 -7.79 -4.18
CA GLU A 134 -3.01 -8.01 -4.36
C GLU A 134 -3.51 -9.12 -3.43
N ALA A 135 -2.78 -10.25 -3.35
CA ALA A 135 -3.08 -11.36 -2.46
C ALA A 135 -3.04 -10.95 -0.99
N ARG A 136 -2.05 -10.14 -0.58
CA ARG A 136 -1.99 -9.57 0.79
C ARG A 136 -3.21 -8.71 1.09
N ALA A 137 -3.49 -7.72 0.24
CA ALA A 137 -4.56 -6.76 0.48
C ALA A 137 -5.94 -7.42 0.52
N ILE A 138 -6.23 -8.38 -0.39
CA ILE A 138 -7.52 -9.09 -0.38
C ILE A 138 -7.64 -10.01 0.84
N ARG A 139 -6.57 -10.72 1.23
CA ARG A 139 -6.60 -11.64 2.36
C ARG A 139 -6.92 -10.92 3.66
N MET A 140 -6.25 -9.80 3.91
CA MET A 140 -6.49 -8.97 5.09
C MET A 140 -7.90 -8.38 5.08
N SER A 141 -8.35 -7.88 3.93
CA SER A 141 -9.69 -7.31 3.80
C SER A 141 -10.80 -8.37 4.02
N VAL A 142 -10.64 -9.57 3.49
CA VAL A 142 -11.59 -10.68 3.68
C VAL A 142 -11.57 -11.18 5.12
N ALA A 143 -10.39 -11.32 5.74
CA ALA A 143 -10.28 -11.71 7.15
C ALA A 143 -10.98 -10.72 8.08
N CYS A 144 -10.79 -9.41 7.86
CA CYS A 144 -11.49 -8.36 8.60
C CYS A 144 -13.01 -8.44 8.40
N ALA A 145 -13.47 -8.61 7.15
CA ALA A 145 -14.90 -8.73 6.85
C ALA A 145 -15.54 -9.97 7.51
N GLN A 146 -14.83 -11.10 7.52
CA GLN A 146 -15.27 -12.33 8.18
C GLN A 146 -15.35 -12.14 9.71
N ASN A 147 -14.34 -11.50 10.32
CA ASN A 147 -14.38 -11.22 11.75
C ASN A 147 -15.50 -10.24 12.11
N LEU A 148 -15.71 -9.21 11.30
CA LEU A 148 -16.79 -8.25 11.47
C LEU A 148 -18.18 -8.91 11.40
N SER A 149 -18.34 -9.93 10.54
CA SER A 149 -19.60 -10.68 10.42
C SER A 149 -19.97 -11.52 11.66
N LYS A 150 -19.03 -11.75 12.57
CA LYS A 150 -19.27 -12.49 13.84
C LYS A 150 -19.94 -11.62 14.90
N PHE A 151 -19.93 -10.30 14.73
CA PHE A 151 -20.54 -9.37 15.67
C PHE A 151 -22.00 -9.11 15.31
N THR A 152 -22.87 -9.13 16.32
CA THR A 152 -24.30 -8.79 16.16
C THR A 152 -24.47 -7.31 15.80
N ASN A 153 -23.66 -6.44 16.41
CA ASN A 153 -23.62 -5.01 16.12
C ASN A 153 -22.38 -4.69 15.27
N GLN A 154 -22.61 -4.27 14.03
CA GLN A 154 -21.53 -3.98 13.08
C GLN A 154 -20.68 -2.77 13.50
N GLU A 155 -21.24 -1.75 14.14
CA GLU A 155 -20.46 -0.58 14.57
C GLU A 155 -19.56 -0.90 15.76
N GLU A 156 -20.04 -1.74 16.68
CA GLU A 156 -19.22 -2.23 17.80
C GLU A 156 -18.08 -3.12 17.31
N GLY A 157 -18.38 -4.07 16.40
CA GLY A 157 -17.34 -4.88 15.77
C GLY A 157 -16.34 -4.05 14.96
N PHE A 158 -16.77 -2.97 14.30
CA PHE A 158 -15.88 -2.08 13.57
C PHE A 158 -14.94 -1.30 14.51
N ALA A 159 -15.44 -0.89 15.68
CA ALA A 159 -14.62 -0.23 16.69
C ALA A 159 -13.60 -1.20 17.33
N GLU A 160 -14.02 -2.43 17.64
CA GLU A 160 -13.16 -3.45 18.23
C GLU A 160 -12.04 -3.88 17.26
N LEU A 161 -12.37 -4.06 15.98
CA LEU A 161 -11.42 -4.47 14.94
C LEU A 161 -10.72 -3.28 14.27
N ALA A 162 -10.79 -2.07 14.84
CA ALA A 162 -10.28 -0.86 14.20
C ALA A 162 -8.79 -0.95 13.84
N ALA A 163 -7.98 -1.59 14.69
CA ALA A 163 -6.56 -1.81 14.41
C ALA A 163 -6.33 -2.70 13.16
N ASP A 164 -7.00 -3.85 13.10
CA ASP A 164 -6.91 -4.77 11.94
C ASP A 164 -7.42 -4.11 10.66
N LEU A 165 -8.49 -3.33 10.77
CA LEU A 165 -9.09 -2.58 9.67
C LEU A 165 -8.14 -1.51 9.11
N VAL A 166 -7.41 -0.81 9.98
CA VAL A 166 -6.39 0.17 9.58
C VAL A 166 -5.24 -0.53 8.86
N GLU A 167 -4.74 -1.66 9.37
CA GLU A 167 -3.68 -2.43 8.70
C GLU A 167 -4.11 -2.94 7.32
N ALA A 168 -5.36 -3.42 7.18
CA ALA A 168 -5.91 -3.80 5.88
C ALA A 168 -6.02 -2.61 4.91
N ALA A 169 -6.40 -1.42 5.41
CA ALA A 169 -6.41 -0.20 4.62
C ALA A 169 -5.01 0.24 4.19
N VAL A 170 -4.01 0.13 5.06
CA VAL A 170 -2.61 0.41 4.76
C VAL A 170 -2.09 -0.53 3.67
N ALA A 171 -2.35 -1.85 3.79
CA ALA A 171 -1.95 -2.83 2.79
C ALA A 171 -2.55 -2.52 1.41
N HIS A 172 -3.82 -2.10 1.36
CA HIS A 172 -4.46 -1.66 0.13
C HIS A 172 -3.84 -0.37 -0.45
N CYS A 173 -3.54 0.63 0.40
CA CYS A 173 -2.90 1.86 -0.06
C CYS A 173 -1.48 1.61 -0.59
N GLN A 174 -0.71 0.73 0.05
CA GLN A 174 0.62 0.32 -0.41
C GLN A 174 0.56 -0.37 -1.78
N LEU A 175 -0.41 -1.26 -2.01
CA LEU A 175 -0.67 -1.86 -3.33
C LEU A 175 -0.93 -0.79 -4.40
N ILE A 176 -1.70 0.26 -4.09
CA ILE A 176 -1.93 1.38 -5.03
C ILE A 176 -0.60 2.07 -5.37
N VAL A 177 0.24 2.38 -4.38
CA VAL A 177 1.53 3.04 -4.65
C VAL A 177 2.43 2.17 -5.53
N VAL A 178 2.56 0.87 -5.20
CA VAL A 178 3.39 -0.07 -5.97
C VAL A 178 2.87 -0.23 -7.41
N SER A 179 1.56 -0.40 -7.59
CA SER A 179 0.95 -0.51 -8.93
C SER A 179 1.15 0.76 -9.77
N LYS A 180 0.98 1.95 -9.18
CA LYS A 180 1.22 3.22 -9.89
C LYS A 180 2.68 3.46 -10.22
N PHE A 181 3.61 3.01 -9.38
CA PHE A 181 5.03 3.06 -9.71
C PHE A 181 5.34 2.15 -10.91
N ILE A 182 4.88 0.89 -10.89
CA ILE A 182 5.04 -0.05 -12.00
C ILE A 182 4.41 0.48 -13.30
N GLU A 183 3.18 1.00 -13.24
CA GLU A 183 2.51 1.63 -14.38
C GLU A 183 3.33 2.82 -14.94
N LYS A 184 3.95 3.62 -14.07
CA LYS A 184 4.78 4.75 -14.52
C LYS A 184 6.03 4.31 -15.28
N LEU A 185 6.62 3.18 -14.90
CA LEU A 185 7.80 2.61 -15.57
C LEU A 185 7.49 2.05 -16.96
N GLN A 186 6.23 1.68 -17.22
CA GLN A 186 5.78 1.25 -18.55
C GLN A 186 5.64 2.41 -19.54
N GLN A 187 5.57 3.65 -19.05
CA GLN A 187 5.49 4.84 -19.90
C GLN A 187 6.87 5.24 -20.44
N ASP A 188 6.87 6.13 -21.43
CA ASP A 188 8.09 6.77 -21.88
C ASP A 188 8.58 7.78 -20.82
N ILE A 189 9.85 7.64 -20.43
CA ILE A 189 10.48 8.48 -19.41
C ILE A 189 11.68 9.16 -20.07
N PRO A 190 11.63 10.49 -20.26
CA PRO A 190 12.72 11.21 -20.90
C PRO A 190 13.96 11.20 -20.02
N GLY A 191 15.14 11.01 -20.63
CA GLY A 191 16.43 11.04 -19.97
C GLY A 191 17.20 9.72 -20.06
N LYS A 192 18.43 9.80 -20.58
CA LYS A 192 19.32 8.62 -20.67
C LYS A 192 19.68 8.14 -19.26
N GLY A 193 19.45 6.86 -18.97
CA GLY A 193 19.79 6.24 -17.68
C GLY A 193 18.80 6.51 -16.54
N VAL A 194 17.77 7.34 -16.73
CA VAL A 194 16.78 7.64 -15.68
C VAL A 194 15.87 6.44 -15.41
N LYS A 195 15.35 5.82 -16.47
CA LYS A 195 14.42 4.69 -16.35
C LYS A 195 15.00 3.49 -15.58
N PRO A 196 16.24 3.01 -15.85
CA PRO A 196 16.85 1.93 -15.07
C PRO A 196 16.98 2.25 -13.56
N ILE A 197 17.31 3.49 -13.21
CA ILE A 197 17.40 3.90 -11.79
C ILE A 197 16.02 3.87 -11.13
N LEU A 198 15.00 4.39 -11.83
CA LEU A 198 13.61 4.34 -11.33
C LEU A 198 13.09 2.92 -11.20
N GLU A 199 13.47 2.01 -12.11
CA GLU A 199 13.17 0.58 -11.99
C GLU A 199 13.78 0.00 -10.71
N ILE A 200 15.07 0.26 -10.45
CA ILE A 200 15.73 -0.21 -9.22
C ILE A 200 15.01 0.34 -7.96
N LEU A 201 14.68 1.63 -7.94
CA LEU A 201 13.97 2.25 -6.81
C LEU A 201 12.56 1.65 -6.60
N CYS A 202 11.84 1.35 -7.68
CA CYS A 202 10.54 0.69 -7.61
C CYS A 202 10.64 -0.70 -6.96
N HIS A 203 11.62 -1.51 -7.38
CA HIS A 203 11.83 -2.83 -6.80
C HIS A 203 12.28 -2.75 -5.34
N ILE A 204 13.17 -1.80 -5.01
CA ILE A 204 13.58 -1.57 -3.62
C ILE A 204 12.37 -1.22 -2.76
N TYR A 205 11.51 -0.31 -3.22
CA TYR A 205 10.32 0.09 -2.47
C TYR A 205 9.38 -1.11 -2.24
N ALA A 206 9.07 -1.86 -3.28
CA ALA A 206 8.20 -3.03 -3.17
C ALA A 206 8.80 -4.12 -2.25
N LEU A 207 10.06 -4.49 -2.45
CA LEU A 207 10.71 -5.55 -1.66
C LEU A 207 10.99 -5.12 -0.22
N HIS A 208 11.26 -3.85 0.03
CA HIS A 208 11.35 -3.31 1.39
C HIS A 208 10.01 -3.45 2.13
N LEU A 209 8.88 -3.18 1.46
CA LEU A 209 7.55 -3.40 2.06
C LEU A 209 7.25 -4.88 2.29
N VAL A 210 7.68 -5.77 1.38
CA VAL A 210 7.59 -7.23 1.57
C VAL A 210 8.38 -7.66 2.81
N HIS A 211 9.58 -7.11 3.00
CA HIS A 211 10.39 -7.38 4.18
C HIS A 211 9.75 -6.82 5.47
N LYS A 212 9.33 -5.55 5.46
CA LYS A 212 8.74 -4.86 6.61
C LYS A 212 7.44 -5.51 7.10
N HIS A 213 6.60 -5.97 6.17
CA HIS A 213 5.30 -6.58 6.45
C HIS A 213 5.29 -8.08 6.16
N LEU A 214 6.42 -8.76 6.34
CA LEU A 214 6.59 -10.17 5.97
C LEU A 214 5.52 -11.09 6.57
N GLY A 215 5.10 -10.83 7.82
CA GLY A 215 4.05 -11.58 8.50
C GLY A 215 2.75 -11.64 7.69
N ASP A 216 2.33 -10.51 7.11
CA ASP A 216 1.11 -10.43 6.31
C ASP A 216 1.22 -11.26 5.03
N PHE A 217 2.36 -11.15 4.33
CA PHE A 217 2.61 -11.86 3.08
C PHE A 217 2.67 -13.37 3.29
N VAL A 218 3.35 -13.85 4.34
CA VAL A 218 3.42 -15.29 4.67
C VAL A 218 2.06 -15.81 5.15
N SER A 219 1.29 -15.00 5.90
CA SER A 219 -0.05 -15.37 6.36
C SER A 219 -1.04 -15.61 5.22
N THR A 220 -0.77 -15.10 4.02
CA THR A 220 -1.60 -15.40 2.84
C THR A 220 -1.48 -16.85 2.36
N GLY A 221 -0.41 -17.56 2.74
CA GLY A 221 -0.04 -18.86 2.15
C GLY A 221 0.48 -18.80 0.72
N CYS A 222 0.39 -17.64 0.05
CA CYS A 222 0.83 -17.46 -1.33
C CYS A 222 2.36 -17.31 -1.44
N ILE A 223 3.01 -16.73 -0.42
CA ILE A 223 4.47 -16.59 -0.34
C ILE A 223 5.01 -17.48 0.77
N THR A 224 6.02 -18.29 0.43
CA THR A 224 6.74 -19.12 1.40
C THR A 224 7.89 -18.37 2.06
N ALA A 225 8.32 -18.82 3.24
CA ALA A 225 9.50 -18.27 3.92
C ALA A 225 10.77 -18.32 3.06
N LYS A 226 10.90 -19.33 2.19
CA LYS A 226 12.01 -19.42 1.22
C LYS A 226 11.95 -18.28 0.20
N GLN A 227 10.78 -18.00 -0.37
CA GLN A 227 10.60 -16.91 -1.34
C GLN A 227 10.80 -15.54 -0.71
N ALA A 228 10.41 -15.37 0.55
CA ALA A 228 10.73 -14.17 1.32
C ALA A 228 12.25 -14.00 1.54
N SER A 229 12.99 -15.08 1.78
CA SER A 229 14.45 -15.02 1.86
C SER A 229 15.07 -14.58 0.52
N LEU A 230 14.55 -15.09 -0.60
CA LEU A 230 14.95 -14.65 -1.95
C LEU A 230 14.63 -13.17 -2.21
N ALA A 231 13.50 -12.66 -1.69
CA ALA A 231 13.18 -11.23 -1.75
C ALA A 231 14.24 -10.40 -1.03
N ASN A 232 14.69 -10.84 0.15
CA ASN A 232 15.73 -10.17 0.92
C ASN A 232 17.10 -10.23 0.23
N GLU A 233 17.41 -11.34 -0.44
CA GLU A 233 18.61 -11.47 -1.27
C GLU A 233 18.60 -10.48 -2.43
N GLN A 234 17.47 -10.41 -3.14
CA GLN A 234 17.32 -9.46 -4.24
C GLN A 234 17.38 -8.01 -3.77
N LEU A 235 16.76 -7.70 -2.62
CA LEU A 235 16.82 -6.37 -2.03
C LEU A 235 18.26 -5.94 -1.71
N ARG A 236 19.09 -6.85 -1.17
CA ARG A 236 20.53 -6.58 -0.94
C ARG A 236 21.30 -6.34 -2.22
N SER A 237 21.02 -7.12 -3.27
CA SER A 237 21.62 -6.92 -4.60
C SER A 237 21.30 -5.53 -5.15
N LEU A 238 20.03 -5.11 -5.06
CA LEU A 238 19.58 -3.80 -5.52
C LEU A 238 20.22 -2.64 -4.75
N TYR A 239 20.42 -2.76 -3.43
CA TYR A 239 21.14 -1.75 -2.64
C TYR A 239 22.57 -1.52 -3.14
N SER A 240 23.27 -2.59 -3.52
CA SER A 240 24.62 -2.49 -4.07
C SER A 240 24.61 -1.79 -5.43
N GLN A 241 23.61 -2.06 -6.28
CA GLN A 241 23.46 -1.42 -7.59
C GLN A 241 23.23 0.09 -7.48
N VAL A 242 22.34 0.53 -6.56
CA VAL A 242 22.10 1.97 -6.32
C VAL A 242 23.39 2.65 -5.88
N PHE A 243 24.15 2.03 -4.98
CA PHE A 243 25.41 2.61 -4.50
C PHE A 243 26.43 2.82 -5.63
N THR A 244 26.53 1.89 -6.58
CA THR A 244 27.37 2.06 -7.78
C THR A 244 26.86 3.11 -8.75
N CYS A 245 25.55 3.35 -8.84
CA CYS A 245 24.99 4.38 -9.73
C CYS A 245 25.11 5.80 -9.19
N VAL A 246 25.26 5.97 -7.87
CA VAL A 246 25.38 7.27 -7.20
C VAL A 246 26.84 7.76 -7.12
N LYS A 247 27.81 6.87 -7.32
CA LYS A 247 29.24 7.21 -7.45
C LYS A 247 29.60 7.56 -8.89
#